data_AF-A0A498HZ64-F1
#
_entry.id   AF-A0A498HZ64-F1
#
_cell.length_a   1.000
_cell.length_b   1.000
_cell.length_c   1.000
_cell.angle_alpha   90.00
_cell.angle_beta   90.00
_cell.angle_gamma   90.00
#
_symmetry.space_group_name_H-M   'P 1'
#
loop_
_entity.id
_entity.type
_entity.pdbx_description
1 polymer ?
#
loop_
_entity_poly.entity_id
_entity_poly.type
_entity_poly.pdbx_seq_one_letter_code
_entity_poly.pdbx_strand_id
1 'polypeptide(L)'
;MGSHDPLEAMEITLELLVRSLGAAHHVVDEMLKKKEAAGALIASSDFERELAASGLDRATSKMPKQIHEIKDFLLTARRKDARNVKIKRTKDAVKFKVRCSKYLYTLCVFDSEKGDKLKQSLPPGLNVQDL
;
A
#
# COMPACT_ATOMS: atom_id res chain seq x y z
N MET A 1 1.29 -12.35 -65.24
CA MET A 1 1.67 -13.40 -64.27
C MET A 1 2.68 -12.77 -63.33
N GLY A 2 2.21 -12.24 -62.20
CA GLY A 2 3.07 -11.49 -61.27
C GLY A 2 3.98 -12.44 -60.51
N SER A 3 5.29 -12.25 -60.67
CA SER A 3 6.31 -12.87 -59.84
C SER A 3 6.22 -12.28 -58.44
N HIS A 4 5.71 -13.03 -57.47
CA HIS A 4 5.74 -12.62 -56.08
C HIS A 4 7.18 -12.70 -55.57
N ASP A 5 7.72 -11.54 -55.21
CA ASP A 5 9.09 -11.39 -54.72
C ASP A 5 9.21 -12.01 -53.31
N PRO A 6 10.11 -12.99 -53.08
CA PRO A 6 10.22 -13.68 -51.80
C PRO A 6 10.55 -12.75 -50.63
N LEU A 7 11.18 -11.60 -50.90
CA LEU A 7 11.54 -10.61 -49.88
C LEU A 7 10.30 -9.88 -49.33
N GLU A 8 9.33 -9.58 -50.19
CA GLU A 8 8.03 -8.98 -49.82
C GLU A 8 7.22 -9.93 -48.91
N ALA A 9 7.24 -11.23 -49.22
CA ALA A 9 6.59 -12.24 -48.39
C ALA A 9 7.21 -12.39 -46.98
N MET A 10 8.54 -12.21 -46.87
CA MET A 10 9.23 -12.21 -45.58
C MET A 10 8.98 -10.93 -44.79
N GLU A 11 8.88 -9.78 -45.46
CA GLU A 11 8.61 -8.48 -44.84
C GLU A 11 7.20 -8.45 -44.23
N ILE A 12 6.19 -8.97 -44.96
CA ILE A 12 4.83 -9.14 -44.45
C ILE A 12 4.80 -10.09 -43.24
N THR A 13 5.58 -11.17 -43.28
CA THR A 13 5.65 -12.14 -42.17
C THR A 13 6.28 -11.53 -40.92
N LEU A 14 7.34 -10.73 -41.07
CA LEU A 14 7.97 -10.00 -39.97
C LEU A 14 7.05 -8.89 -39.41
N GLU A 15 6.33 -8.15 -40.26
CA GLU A 15 5.31 -7.17 -39.83
C GLU A 15 4.20 -7.84 -39.00
N LEU A 16 3.70 -9.01 -39.41
CA LEU A 16 2.70 -9.78 -38.67
C LEU A 16 3.24 -10.28 -37.30
N LEU A 17 4.51 -10.66 -37.23
CA LEU A 17 5.14 -11.08 -35.97
C LEU A 17 5.35 -9.91 -35.00
N VAL A 18 5.80 -8.75 -35.51
CA VAL A 18 5.94 -7.51 -34.73
C VAL A 18 4.57 -6.99 -34.25
N ARG A 19 3.52 -7.13 -35.08
CA ARG A 19 2.13 -6.83 -34.68
C ARG A 19 1.60 -7.75 -33.58
N SER A 20 1.90 -9.06 -33.63
CA SER A 20 1.55 -10.01 -32.55
C SER A 20 2.27 -9.68 -31.24
N LEU A 21 3.49 -9.13 -31.29
CA LEU A 21 4.23 -8.69 -30.11
C LEU A 21 3.76 -7.31 -29.59
N GLY A 22 3.28 -6.43 -30.48
CA GLY A 22 2.73 -5.12 -30.13
C GLY A 22 1.41 -5.16 -29.34
N ALA A 23 0.62 -6.23 -29.50
CA ALA A 23 -0.60 -6.44 -28.72
C ALA A 23 -0.31 -6.66 -27.23
N ALA A 24 0.84 -7.24 -26.89
CA ALA A 24 1.24 -7.44 -25.49
C ALA A 24 1.58 -6.11 -24.80
N HIS A 25 2.12 -5.12 -25.54
CA HIS A 25 2.50 -3.83 -24.99
C HIS A 25 1.27 -2.98 -24.58
N HIS A 26 0.18 -3.07 -25.34
CA HIS A 26 -1.07 -2.39 -24.99
C HIS A 26 -1.73 -3.01 -23.75
N VAL A 27 -1.59 -4.33 -23.55
CA VAL A 27 -2.14 -5.04 -22.38
C VAL A 27 -1.37 -4.71 -21.11
N VAL A 28 -0.03 -4.59 -21.15
CA VAL A 28 0.74 -4.18 -19.96
C VAL A 28 0.48 -2.73 -19.55
N ASP A 29 0.22 -1.83 -20.52
CA ASP A 29 -0.21 -0.45 -20.23
C ASP A 29 -1.65 -0.40 -19.67
N GLU A 30 -2.58 -1.20 -20.22
CA GLU A 30 -3.93 -1.38 -19.66
C GLU A 30 -3.90 -1.97 -18.24
N MET A 31 -2.96 -2.88 -17.96
CA MET A 31 -2.77 -3.47 -16.62
C MET A 31 -2.12 -2.49 -15.64
N LEU A 32 -1.21 -1.62 -16.10
CA LEU A 32 -0.60 -0.59 -15.26
C LEU A 32 -1.60 0.54 -14.97
N LYS A 33 -2.46 0.90 -15.92
CA LYS A 33 -3.54 1.88 -15.74
C LYS A 33 -4.73 1.33 -14.94
N LYS A 34 -5.02 0.02 -15.00
CA LYS A 34 -5.97 -0.65 -14.08
C LYS A 34 -5.43 -0.78 -12.66
N LYS A 35 -4.10 -0.74 -12.46
CA LYS A 35 -3.50 -0.73 -11.13
C LYS A 35 -3.66 0.63 -10.42
N GLU A 36 -3.75 1.73 -11.17
CA GLU A 36 -4.08 3.05 -10.58
C GLU A 36 -5.57 3.20 -10.24
N ALA A 37 -6.48 2.55 -10.99
CA ALA A 37 -7.93 2.68 -10.74
C ALA A 37 -8.43 1.87 -9.53
N ALA A 38 -7.82 0.71 -9.23
CA ALA A 38 -8.21 -0.10 -8.07
C ALA A 38 -7.71 0.46 -6.73
N GLY A 39 -6.70 1.34 -6.75
CA GLY A 39 -6.13 1.97 -5.55
C GLY A 39 -6.90 3.20 -5.05
N ALA A 40 -7.86 3.71 -5.82
CA ALA A 40 -8.47 5.02 -5.57
C ALA A 40 -9.77 4.98 -4.74
N LEU A 41 -10.29 3.81 -4.33
CA LEU A 41 -11.59 3.69 -3.65
C LEU A 41 -11.58 3.00 -2.27
N ILE A 42 -10.45 3.00 -1.56
CA ILE A 42 -10.49 2.86 -0.09
C ILE A 42 -10.10 4.20 0.53
N ALA A 43 -10.77 5.25 0.04
CA ALA A 43 -10.79 6.53 0.69
C ALA A 43 -11.66 6.43 1.95
N SER A 44 -11.01 6.66 3.09
CA SER A 44 -11.52 7.28 4.32
C SER A 44 -12.64 6.62 5.15
N SER A 45 -13.48 5.70 4.65
CA SER A 45 -14.68 5.26 5.40
C SER A 45 -14.47 4.13 6.41
N ASP A 46 -13.68 3.10 6.07
CA ASP A 46 -13.47 1.94 6.98
C ASP A 46 -12.42 2.19 8.06
N PHE A 47 -11.57 3.20 7.89
CA PHE A 47 -10.47 3.50 8.81
C PHE A 47 -10.94 4.01 10.18
N GLU A 48 -12.05 4.75 10.21
CA GLU A 48 -12.67 5.30 11.43
C GLU A 48 -13.71 4.35 12.04
N ARG A 49 -14.47 3.61 11.20
CA ARG A 49 -15.60 2.80 11.68
C ARG A 49 -15.18 1.58 12.50
N GLU A 50 -14.02 0.99 12.20
CA GLU A 50 -13.58 -0.24 12.89
C GLU A 50 -12.74 0.05 14.15
N LEU A 51 -12.14 1.24 14.26
CA LEU A 51 -11.46 1.66 15.50
C LEU A 51 -12.47 1.87 16.64
N ALA A 52 -13.70 2.29 16.32
CA ALA A 52 -14.81 2.40 17.26
C ALA A 52 -15.31 1.04 17.80
N ALA A 53 -15.07 -0.07 17.09
CA ALA A 53 -15.48 -1.40 17.52
C ALA A 53 -14.54 -2.01 18.58
N SER A 54 -13.29 -1.53 18.68
CA SER A 54 -12.36 -1.91 19.74
C SER A 54 -12.51 -0.96 20.95
N GLY A 55 -13.49 -1.25 21.83
CA GLY A 55 -13.93 -0.43 22.96
C GLY A 55 -12.89 -0.12 24.05
N LEU A 56 -11.80 0.57 23.71
CA LEU A 56 -10.80 1.10 24.65
C LEU A 56 -10.11 2.38 24.14
N ASP A 57 -10.86 3.37 23.66
CA ASP A 57 -10.41 4.77 23.67
C ASP A 57 -11.63 5.69 23.68
N ARG A 58 -11.77 6.46 24.75
CA ARG A 58 -12.91 7.34 24.99
C ARG A 58 -12.90 8.44 23.93
N ALA A 59 -14.02 8.55 23.21
CA ALA A 59 -14.31 9.53 22.18
C ALA A 59 -13.83 10.94 22.57
N THR A 60 -12.69 11.30 22.04
CA THR A 60 -12.27 12.70 21.87
C THR A 60 -11.93 12.81 20.40
N SER A 61 -12.41 13.89 19.77
CA SER A 61 -12.10 14.28 18.40
C SER A 61 -10.57 14.40 18.24
N LYS A 62 -9.90 13.28 18.00
CA LYS A 62 -8.45 13.20 17.90
C LYS A 62 -8.14 13.00 16.43
N MET A 63 -8.06 14.12 15.72
CA MET A 63 -7.72 14.16 14.29
C MET A 63 -6.57 13.20 14.00
N PRO A 64 -6.76 12.22 13.10
CA PRO A 64 -5.68 11.32 12.73
C PRO A 64 -4.56 12.10 12.04
N LYS A 65 -3.31 11.69 12.30
CA LYS A 65 -2.13 12.22 11.63
C LYS A 65 -1.41 11.10 10.90
N GLN A 66 -1.13 11.31 9.62
CA GLN A 66 -0.33 10.39 8.83
C GLN A 66 1.15 10.69 9.01
N ILE A 67 1.94 9.64 9.17
CA ILE A 67 3.41 9.68 9.13
C ILE A 67 3.84 8.97 7.84
N HIS A 68 4.71 9.61 7.08
CA HIS A 68 5.23 9.07 5.80
C HIS A 68 6.58 8.36 5.99
N GLU A 69 7.39 8.82 6.95
CA GLU A 69 8.72 8.27 7.19
C GLU A 69 8.78 7.32 8.39
N ILE A 70 9.52 6.22 8.23
CA ILE A 70 9.74 5.24 9.31
C ILE A 70 10.50 5.87 10.49
N LYS A 71 11.42 6.81 10.22
CA LYS A 71 12.20 7.51 11.25
C LYS A 71 11.29 8.25 12.22
N ASP A 72 10.38 9.06 11.69
CA ASP A 72 9.41 9.83 12.47
C ASP A 72 8.45 8.94 13.25
N PHE A 73 8.09 7.79 12.68
CA PHE A 73 7.27 6.79 13.34
C PHE A 73 7.99 6.21 14.58
N LEU A 74 9.25 5.79 14.44
CA LEU A 74 10.03 5.26 15.55
C LEU A 74 10.28 6.30 16.64
N LEU A 75 10.53 7.56 16.26
CA LEU A 75 10.61 8.66 17.22
C LEU A 75 9.28 8.85 17.97
N THR A 76 8.14 8.76 17.27
CA THR A 76 6.81 8.88 17.87
C THR A 76 6.50 7.73 18.84
N ALA A 77 6.86 6.49 18.47
CA ALA A 77 6.66 5.30 19.31
C ALA A 77 7.48 5.33 20.61
N ARG A 78 8.61 6.05 20.62
CA ARG A 78 9.46 6.21 21.81
C ARG A 78 9.04 7.36 22.73
N ARG A 79 8.04 8.16 22.36
CA ARG A 79 7.61 9.29 23.19
C ARG A 79 6.93 8.81 24.47
N LYS A 80 7.13 9.56 25.56
CA LYS A 80 6.50 9.32 26.87
C LYS A 80 4.96 9.26 26.85
N ASP A 81 4.33 9.89 25.86
CA ASP A 81 2.87 9.94 25.73
C ASP A 81 2.30 8.86 24.80
N ALA A 82 3.15 8.02 24.18
CA ALA A 82 2.73 6.86 23.42
C ALA A 82 2.25 5.75 24.38
N ARG A 83 1.01 5.31 24.22
CA ARG A 83 0.36 4.35 25.13
C ARG A 83 0.30 2.94 24.57
N ASN A 84 -0.14 2.82 23.31
CA ASN A 84 -0.25 1.54 22.63
C ASN A 84 -0.08 1.72 21.12
N VAL A 85 0.25 0.61 20.46
CA VAL A 85 0.32 0.51 19.01
C VAL A 85 -0.62 -0.59 18.58
N LYS A 86 -1.57 -0.24 17.71
CA LYS A 86 -2.43 -1.21 17.03
C LYS A 86 -1.85 -1.45 15.64
N ILE A 87 -1.56 -2.69 15.30
CA ILE A 87 -1.06 -3.10 13.99
C ILE A 87 -2.23 -3.73 13.25
N LYS A 88 -2.76 -3.02 12.24
CA LYS A 88 -3.80 -3.56 11.36
C LYS A 88 -3.16 -4.10 10.09
N ARG A 89 -3.36 -5.39 9.81
CA ARG A 89 -2.96 -5.99 8.53
C ARG A 89 -4.13 -5.98 7.56
N THR A 90 -3.86 -5.58 6.33
CA THR A 90 -4.74 -5.66 5.17
C THR A 90 -4.01 -6.37 4.05
N LYS A 91 -4.72 -6.75 2.98
CA LYS A 91 -4.13 -7.50 1.85
C LYS A 91 -2.91 -6.80 1.24
N ASP A 92 -2.98 -5.47 1.12
CA ASP A 92 -2.00 -4.68 0.39
C ASP A 92 -1.11 -3.82 1.30
N ALA A 93 -1.41 -3.75 2.60
CA ALA A 93 -0.68 -2.88 3.53
C ALA A 93 -0.76 -3.34 4.99
N VAL A 94 0.26 -2.95 5.74
CA VAL A 94 0.32 -3.02 7.20
C VAL A 94 0.27 -1.59 7.74
N LYS A 95 -0.73 -1.29 8.59
CA LYS A 95 -0.91 0.03 9.19
C LYS A 95 -0.55 -0.01 10.67
N PHE A 96 0.46 0.76 11.05
CA PHE A 96 0.88 0.94 12.44
C PHE A 96 0.21 2.18 13.02
N LYS A 97 -0.69 1.99 13.99
CA LYS A 97 -1.48 3.06 14.61
C LYS A 97 -1.00 3.29 16.05
N VAL A 98 -0.24 4.35 16.29
CA VAL A 98 0.27 4.72 17.63
C VAL A 98 -0.69 5.70 18.31
N ARG A 99 -1.22 5.32 19.47
CA ARG A 99 -2.07 6.15 20.32
C ARG A 99 -1.20 7.05 21.21
N CYS A 100 -1.15 8.34 20.89
CA CYS A 100 -0.56 9.37 21.76
C CYS A 100 -1.66 10.10 22.57
N SER A 101 -1.27 11.07 23.41
CA SER A 101 -2.22 11.87 24.21
C SER A 101 -3.27 12.56 23.34
N LYS A 102 -2.84 13.35 22.34
CA LYS A 102 -3.73 14.19 21.51
C LYS A 102 -4.10 13.59 20.15
N TYR A 103 -3.18 12.89 19.50
CA TYR A 103 -3.37 12.42 18.12
C TYR A 103 -3.18 10.90 18.02
N LEU A 104 -3.83 10.32 17.02
CA LEU A 104 -3.53 8.97 16.54
C LEU A 104 -2.58 9.12 15.36
N TYR A 105 -1.39 8.55 15.47
CA TYR A 105 -0.41 8.57 14.38
C TYR A 105 -0.47 7.27 13.60
N THR A 106 -0.50 7.36 12.27
CA THR A 106 -0.58 6.17 11.41
C THR A 106 0.55 6.17 10.39
N LEU A 107 1.32 5.09 10.37
CA LEU A 107 2.24 4.77 9.29
C LEU A 107 1.65 3.62 8.47
N CYS A 108 1.59 3.80 7.15
CA CYS A 108 1.15 2.77 6.21
C CYS A 108 2.38 2.19 5.49
N VAL A 109 2.58 0.88 5.57
CA VAL A 109 3.67 0.16 4.92
C VAL A 109 3.06 -0.84 3.95
N PHE A 110 3.37 -0.73 2.65
CA PHE A 110 2.80 -1.62 1.62
C PHE A 110 3.54 -2.97 1.53
N ASP A 111 4.73 -3.06 2.10
CA ASP A 111 5.57 -4.24 2.09
C ASP A 111 5.43 -4.99 3.43
N SER A 112 4.87 -6.20 3.39
CA SER A 112 4.57 -7.02 4.56
C SER A 112 5.83 -7.40 5.34
N GLU A 113 6.91 -7.77 4.66
CA GLU A 113 8.17 -8.17 5.29
C GLU A 113 8.82 -6.99 6.03
N LYS A 114 8.78 -5.79 5.42
CA LYS A 114 9.22 -4.56 6.09
C LYS A 114 8.36 -4.25 7.30
N GLY A 115 7.05 -4.50 7.22
CA GLY A 115 6.13 -4.41 8.35
C GLY A 115 6.56 -5.31 9.51
N ASP A 116 6.89 -6.57 9.25
CA ASP A 116 7.31 -7.51 10.29
C ASP A 116 8.63 -7.11 10.96
N LYS A 117 9.60 -6.64 10.18
CA LYS A 117 10.85 -6.08 10.71
C LYS A 117 10.61 -4.82 11.54
N LEU A 118 9.68 -3.97 11.12
CA LEU A 118 9.32 -2.76 11.87
C LEU A 118 8.63 -3.09 13.20
N LYS A 119 7.78 -4.12 13.22
CA LYS A 119 7.17 -4.62 14.46
C LYS A 119 8.22 -5.06 15.47
N GLN A 120 9.28 -5.73 15.03
CA GLN A 120 10.40 -6.15 15.90
C GLN A 120 11.24 -4.97 16.41
N SER A 121 11.24 -3.85 15.68
CA SER A 121 12.00 -2.64 16.04
C SER A 121 11.28 -1.75 17.06
N LEU A 122 10.03 -2.09 17.44
CA LEU A 122 9.27 -1.34 18.43
C LEU A 122 9.88 -1.50 19.83
N PRO A 123 9.84 -0.45 20.68
CA PRO A 123 10.38 -0.51 22.02
C PRO A 123 9.63 -1.55 22.89
N PRO A 124 10.34 -2.40 23.66
CA PRO A 124 9.75 -3.53 24.40
C PRO A 124 8.81 -3.14 25.56
N GLY A 125 8.72 -1.86 25.91
CA GLY A 125 7.79 -1.33 26.93
C GLY A 125 6.47 -0.80 26.35
N LEU A 126 6.29 -0.83 25.04
CA LEU A 126 5.10 -0.32 24.37
C LEU A 126 4.12 -1.47 24.09
N ASN A 127 2.87 -1.33 24.53
CA ASN A 127 1.87 -2.37 24.33
C ASN A 127 1.48 -2.46 22.84
N VAL A 128 1.73 -3.61 22.22
CA VAL A 128 1.44 -3.88 20.80
C VAL A 128 0.28 -4.85 20.69
N GLN A 129 -0.74 -4.47 19.92
CA GLN A 129 -1.91 -5.28 19.64
C GLN A 129 -2.08 -5.47 18.13
N ASP A 130 -2.12 -6.72 17.67
CA ASP A 130 -2.46 -7.05 16.28
C ASP A 130 -3.99 -7.09 16.09
N LEU A 131 -4.47 -6.59 14.95
CA LEU A 131 -5.89 -6.40 14.61
C LEU A 131 -6.20 -6.72 13.14
#